data_AF-A0A6N6L7L3-F1
#
_entry.id   AF-A0A6N6L7L3-F1
#
_cell.length_a   1.000
_cell.length_b   1.000
_cell.length_c   1.000
_cell.angle_alpha   90.00
_cell.angle_beta   90.00
_cell.angle_gamma   90.00
#
_symmetry.space_group_name_H-M   'P 1'
#
loop_
_entity.id
_entity.type
_entity.pdbx_description
1 polymer ?
#
loop_
_entity_poly.entity_id
_entity_poly.type
_entity_poly.pdbx_seq_one_letter_code
_entity_poly.pdbx_strand_id
1 'polypeptide(L)'
;MSATQIIEKPSSIQTVAILTLISGIVNVLWGLGITAAVVFGTLFFGIICAPLTLLPAILGIFEIIYASQLLANPPTTRQPSQALAIFQIVGILSANVVSFITGILALVVYSNPETKEYFASLNPQ
;
A
#
# COMPACT_ATOMS: atom_id res chain seq x y z
N MET A 1 -0.45 4.42 38.32
CA MET A 1 -1.20 4.93 37.15
C MET A 1 -0.16 5.31 36.10
N SER A 2 0.19 4.39 35.21
CA SER A 2 1.17 4.69 34.16
C SER A 2 0.45 5.50 33.09
N ALA A 3 0.87 6.74 32.86
CA ALA A 3 0.33 7.57 31.80
C ALA A 3 0.55 6.84 30.47
N THR A 4 -0.51 6.66 29.68
CA THR A 4 -0.41 6.19 28.30
C THR A 4 0.44 7.22 27.54
N GLN A 5 1.74 6.95 27.41
CA GLN A 5 2.64 7.73 26.56
C GLN A 5 2.14 7.50 25.13
N ILE A 6 1.45 8.49 24.56
CA ILE A 6 1.10 8.46 23.14
C ILE A 6 2.41 8.68 22.40
N ILE A 7 3.00 7.59 21.90
CA ILE A 7 4.20 7.64 21.07
C ILE A 7 3.85 8.49 19.85
N GLU A 8 4.59 9.58 19.66
CA GLU A 8 4.43 10.44 18.47
C GLU A 8 4.66 9.60 17.22
N LYS A 9 3.85 9.82 16.17
CA LYS A 9 3.93 9.05 14.92
C LYS A 9 5.35 9.19 14.33
N PRO A 10 6.13 8.09 14.21
CA PRO A 10 7.45 8.14 13.62
C PRO A 10 7.40 8.69 12.20
N SER A 11 8.35 9.57 11.86
CA SER A 11 8.46 10.16 10.52
C SER A 11 8.58 9.09 9.43
N SER A 12 9.27 7.98 9.71
CA SER A 12 9.38 6.80 8.83
C SER A 12 8.02 6.18 8.49
N ILE A 13 7.09 6.11 9.46
CA ILE A 13 5.73 5.58 9.23
C ILE A 13 4.92 6.54 8.37
N GLN A 14 5.04 7.85 8.62
CA GLN A 14 4.41 8.87 7.79
C GLN A 14 4.93 8.82 6.34
N THR A 15 6.25 8.68 6.16
CA THR A 15 6.85 8.52 4.83
C THR A 15 6.33 7.29 4.12
N VAL A 16 6.29 6.12 4.78
CA VAL A 16 5.74 4.89 4.17
C VAL A 16 4.26 5.03 3.85
N ALA A 17 3.48 5.72 4.69
CA ALA A 17 2.07 5.95 4.43
C ALA A 17 1.87 6.82 3.16
N ILE A 18 2.66 7.88 3.00
CA ILE A 18 2.63 8.74 1.80
C ILE A 18 3.08 7.96 0.56
N LEU A 19 4.19 7.21 0.64
CA LEU A 19 4.67 6.41 -0.48
C LEU A 19 3.66 5.33 -0.87
N THR A 20 3.00 4.70 0.10
CA THR A 20 1.92 3.73 -0.15
C THR A 20 0.73 4.39 -0.82
N LEU A 21 0.38 5.62 -0.44
CA LEU A 21 -0.70 6.37 -1.10
C LEU A 21 -0.35 6.67 -2.57
N ILE A 22 0.87 7.15 -2.82
CA ILE A 22 1.36 7.44 -4.18
C ILE A 22 1.38 6.16 -5.01
N SER A 23 1.94 5.09 -4.47
CA SER A 23 1.95 3.76 -5.10
C SER A 23 0.53 3.31 -5.44
N GLY A 24 -0.42 3.49 -4.52
CA GLY A 24 -1.81 3.09 -4.73
C GLY A 24 -2.48 3.84 -5.88
N ILE A 25 -2.28 5.17 -5.95
CA ILE A 25 -2.77 5.99 -7.06
C ILE A 25 -2.15 5.55 -8.38
N VAL A 26 -0.83 5.33 -8.41
CA VAL A 26 -0.12 4.85 -9.61
C VAL A 26 -0.65 3.48 -10.03
N ASN A 27 -0.88 2.57 -9.09
CA ASN A 27 -1.41 1.23 -9.35
C ASN A 27 -2.82 1.25 -9.95
N VAL A 28 -3.70 2.13 -9.45
CA VAL A 28 -5.04 2.34 -10.04
C VAL A 28 -4.95 2.86 -11.47
N LEU A 29 -4.17 3.92 -11.69
CA LEU A 29 -4.03 4.51 -13.02
C LEU A 29 -3.38 3.53 -14.01
N TRP A 30 -2.37 2.79 -13.57
CA TRP A 30 -1.65 1.82 -14.37
C TRP A 30 -2.52 0.61 -14.73
N GLY A 31 -3.22 0.02 -13.76
CA GLY A 31 -4.11 -1.11 -14.01
C GLY A 31 -5.27 -0.77 -14.94
N LEU A 32 -5.89 0.40 -14.77
CA LEU A 32 -6.92 0.89 -15.68
C LEU A 32 -6.35 1.22 -17.07
N GLY A 33 -5.16 1.83 -17.13
CA GLY A 33 -4.48 2.16 -18.38
C GLY A 33 -4.13 0.94 -19.21
N ILE A 34 -3.51 -0.09 -18.61
CA ILE A 34 -3.21 -1.35 -19.30
C ILE A 34 -4.50 -2.05 -19.74
N THR A 35 -5.50 -2.10 -18.87
CA THR A 35 -6.78 -2.75 -19.21
C THR A 35 -7.44 -2.07 -20.40
N ALA A 36 -7.50 -0.73 -20.41
CA ALA A 36 -8.02 0.02 -21.55
C ALA A 36 -7.20 -0.23 -22.81
N ALA A 37 -5.87 -0.16 -22.73
CA ALA A 37 -4.97 -0.39 -23.86
C ALA A 37 -5.15 -1.79 -24.47
N VAL A 38 -5.28 -2.82 -23.63
CA VAL A 38 -5.50 -4.21 -24.08
C VAL A 38 -6.88 -4.38 -24.69
N VAL A 39 -7.95 -3.90 -24.03
CA VAL A 39 -9.32 -4.04 -24.54
C VAL A 39 -9.51 -3.31 -25.87
N PHE A 40 -9.07 -2.05 -25.97
CA PHE A 40 -9.20 -1.29 -27.20
C PHE A 40 -8.21 -1.73 -28.28
N GLY A 41 -6.99 -2.11 -27.92
CA GLY A 41 -5.96 -2.57 -28.85
C GLY A 41 -6.23 -3.94 -29.48
N THR A 42 -7.09 -4.75 -28.86
CA THR A 42 -7.46 -6.09 -29.34
C THR A 42 -8.90 -6.18 -29.86
N LEU A 43 -9.53 -5.05 -30.21
CA LEU A 43 -10.92 -4.99 -30.68
C LEU A 43 -11.88 -5.73 -29.72
N PHE A 44 -11.77 -5.45 -28.42
CA PHE A 44 -12.56 -6.03 -27.32
C PHE A 44 -12.32 -7.51 -26.99
N PHE A 45 -11.49 -8.23 -27.75
CA PHE A 45 -11.13 -9.62 -27.43
C PHE A 45 -10.34 -9.74 -26.11
N GLY A 46 -9.60 -8.68 -25.77
CA GLY A 46 -8.81 -8.55 -24.56
C GLY A 46 -9.61 -8.44 -23.27
N ILE A 47 -10.95 -8.40 -23.33
CA ILE A 47 -11.82 -8.48 -22.14
C ILE A 47 -11.57 -9.79 -21.37
N ILE A 48 -11.21 -10.87 -22.06
CA ILE A 48 -10.87 -12.15 -21.42
C ILE A 48 -9.65 -12.01 -20.49
N CYS A 49 -8.72 -11.11 -20.84
CA CYS A 49 -7.53 -10.82 -20.05
C CYS A 49 -7.74 -9.70 -19.02
N ALA A 50 -8.92 -9.04 -19.02
CA ALA A 50 -9.22 -7.94 -18.11
C ALA A 50 -9.03 -8.30 -16.62
N PRO A 51 -9.38 -9.51 -16.12
CA PRO A 51 -9.14 -9.86 -14.72
C PRO A 51 -7.65 -9.83 -14.33
N LEU A 52 -6.76 -10.14 -15.27
CA LEU A 52 -5.32 -10.12 -15.05
C LEU A 52 -4.79 -8.68 -15.03
N THR A 53 -5.27 -7.84 -15.94
CA THR A 53 -4.83 -6.44 -16.06
C THR A 53 -5.46 -5.51 -15.02
N LEU A 54 -6.57 -5.90 -14.39
CA LEU A 54 -7.20 -5.14 -13.30
C LEU A 54 -6.54 -5.37 -11.94
N LEU A 55 -5.75 -6.44 -11.79
CA LEU A 55 -5.14 -6.82 -10.52
C LEU A 55 -4.34 -5.66 -9.87
N PRO A 56 -3.52 -4.88 -10.61
CA PRO A 56 -2.83 -3.72 -10.05
C PRO A 56 -3.81 -2.66 -9.54
N ALA A 57 -4.94 -2.45 -10.20
CA ALA A 57 -5.91 -1.44 -9.79
C ALA A 57 -6.60 -1.83 -8.48
N ILE A 58 -6.93 -3.10 -8.29
CA ILE A 58 -7.51 -3.62 -7.04
C ILE A 58 -6.50 -3.45 -5.89
N LEU A 59 -5.24 -3.83 -6.11
CA LEU A 59 -4.17 -3.61 -5.11
C LEU A 59 -4.02 -2.13 -4.77
N GLY A 60 -4.08 -1.25 -5.77
CA GLY A 60 -3.99 0.19 -5.57
C GLY A 60 -5.11 0.75 -4.68
N ILE A 61 -6.33 0.22 -4.78
CA ILE A 61 -7.43 0.60 -3.89
C ILE A 61 -7.11 0.22 -2.43
N PHE A 62 -6.60 -1.00 -2.20
CA PHE A 62 -6.20 -1.42 -0.85
C PHE A 62 -5.06 -0.58 -0.28
N GLU A 63 -4.12 -0.16 -1.11
CA GLU A 63 -3.03 0.74 -0.75
C GLU A 63 -3.54 2.12 -0.32
N ILE A 64 -4.45 2.72 -1.11
CA ILE A 64 -5.06 4.01 -0.78
C ILE A 64 -5.85 3.92 0.54
N ILE A 65 -6.64 2.87 0.72
CA ILE A 65 -7.43 2.66 1.94
C ILE A 65 -6.53 2.47 3.16
N TYR A 66 -5.46 1.69 3.05
CA TYR A 66 -4.53 1.48 4.16
C TYR A 66 -3.73 2.76 4.48
N ALA A 67 -3.21 3.44 3.45
CA ALA A 67 -2.46 4.67 3.62
C ALA A 67 -3.30 5.80 4.22
N SER A 68 -4.54 5.98 3.77
CA SER A 68 -5.46 6.98 4.33
C SER A 68 -5.78 6.70 5.80
N GLN A 69 -6.01 5.44 6.17
CA GLN A 69 -6.19 5.05 7.58
C GLN A 69 -4.94 5.26 8.44
N LEU A 70 -3.75 5.08 7.85
CA LEU A 70 -2.48 5.29 8.54
C LEU A 70 -2.13 6.78 8.68
N LEU A 71 -2.54 7.62 7.72
CA LEU A 71 -2.36 9.07 7.75
C LEU A 71 -3.38 9.80 8.62
N ALA A 72 -4.54 9.18 8.91
CA ALA A 72 -5.54 9.73 9.81
C ALA A 72 -4.95 10.08 11.20
N ASN A 73 -5.56 11.07 11.85
CA ASN A 73 -5.22 11.50 13.20
C ASN A 73 -6.51 11.59 14.04
N PRO A 74 -6.74 10.66 14.99
CA PRO A 74 -5.90 9.49 15.31
C PRO A 74 -5.88 8.44 14.19
N PRO A 75 -4.81 7.63 14.07
CA PRO A 75 -4.72 6.57 13.07
C PRO A 75 -5.78 5.49 13.32
N THR A 76 -6.47 5.08 12.26
CA THR A 76 -7.54 4.06 12.34
C THR A 76 -6.96 2.65 12.26
N THR A 77 -5.87 2.46 11.52
CA THR A 77 -5.17 1.17 11.45
C THR A 77 -4.21 1.01 12.63
N ARG A 78 -4.25 -0.17 13.26
CA ARG A 78 -3.47 -0.49 14.47
C ARG A 78 -2.38 -1.54 14.23
N GLN A 79 -2.20 -2.01 13.00
CA GLN A 79 -1.22 -3.03 12.67
C GLN A 79 -0.54 -2.78 11.32
N PRO A 80 0.75 -3.15 11.19
CA PRO A 80 1.44 -3.09 9.92
C PRO A 80 0.90 -4.15 8.95
N SER A 81 0.53 -3.74 7.74
CA SER A 81 0.05 -4.66 6.70
C SER A 81 1.20 -5.24 5.87
N GLN A 82 1.91 -6.23 6.42
CA GLN A 82 2.99 -6.91 5.70
C GLN A 82 2.50 -7.60 4.42
N ALA A 83 1.28 -8.16 4.45
CA ALA A 83 0.67 -8.76 3.26
C ALA A 83 0.56 -7.75 2.11
N LEU A 84 0.14 -6.51 2.41
CA LEU A 84 0.04 -5.45 1.42
C LEU A 84 1.42 -5.04 0.88
N ALA A 85 2.42 -4.95 1.75
CA ALA A 85 3.80 -4.66 1.33
C ALA A 85 4.37 -5.76 0.42
N ILE A 86 4.06 -7.04 0.68
CA ILE A 86 4.44 -8.16 -0.19
C ILE A 86 3.71 -8.05 -1.54
N PHE A 87 2.41 -7.74 -1.55
CA PHE A 87 1.68 -7.54 -2.81
C PHE A 87 2.22 -6.37 -3.65
N GLN A 88 2.67 -5.29 -3.01
CA GLN A 88 3.37 -4.19 -3.68
C GLN A 88 4.67 -4.65 -4.36
N ILE A 89 5.45 -5.52 -3.70
CA ILE A 89 6.66 -6.14 -4.28
C ILE A 89 6.31 -6.98 -5.51
N VAL A 90 5.23 -7.77 -5.42
CA VAL A 90 4.73 -8.57 -6.55
C VAL A 90 4.24 -7.70 -7.71
N GLY A 91 3.94 -6.42 -7.47
CA GLY A 91 3.58 -5.42 -8.48
C GLY A 91 4.61 -5.27 -9.62
N ILE A 92 5.87 -5.69 -9.42
CA ILE A 92 6.88 -5.73 -10.48
C ILE A 92 6.49 -6.63 -11.66
N LEU A 93 5.66 -7.67 -11.44
CA LEU A 93 5.13 -8.54 -12.49
C LEU A 93 4.23 -7.77 -13.48
N SER A 94 3.66 -6.67 -13.04
CA SER A 94 2.89 -5.74 -13.88
C SER A 94 3.73 -4.56 -14.36
N ALA A 95 5.06 -4.66 -14.31
CA ALA A 95 6.02 -3.61 -14.61
C ALA A 95 5.87 -2.33 -13.74
N ASN A 96 5.26 -2.43 -12.55
CA ASN A 96 5.14 -1.30 -11.64
C ASN A 96 6.31 -1.23 -10.66
N VAL A 97 7.36 -0.51 -11.06
CA VAL A 97 8.59 -0.31 -10.27
C VAL A 97 8.34 0.56 -9.03
N VAL A 98 7.40 1.50 -9.10
CA VAL A 98 7.08 2.40 -7.96
C VAL A 98 6.49 1.59 -6.80
N SER A 99 5.57 0.67 -7.12
CA SER A 99 4.96 -0.20 -6.13
C SER A 99 5.99 -1.16 -5.53
N PHE A 100 6.88 -1.72 -6.37
CA PHE A 100 7.98 -2.58 -5.91
C PHE A 100 8.88 -1.89 -4.87
N ILE A 101 9.35 -0.67 -5.15
CA ILE A 101 10.21 0.09 -4.23
C ILE A 101 9.47 0.40 -2.93
N THR A 102 8.21 0.86 -3.04
CA THR A 102 7.38 1.19 -1.87
C THR A 102 7.18 -0.03 -0.97
N GLY A 103 6.95 -1.20 -1.54
CA GLY A 103 6.76 -2.44 -0.79
C GLY A 103 8.02 -2.84 0.00
N ILE A 104 9.21 -2.70 -0.60
CA ILE A 104 10.48 -2.94 0.11
C ILE A 104 10.64 -1.97 1.27
N LEU A 105 10.45 -0.67 1.02
CA LEU A 105 10.58 0.37 2.06
C LEU A 105 9.58 0.14 3.20
N ALA A 106 8.35 -0.27 2.90
CA ALA A 106 7.35 -0.62 3.90
C ALA A 106 7.81 -1.79 4.77
N LEU A 107 8.33 -2.88 4.18
CA LEU A 107 8.83 -4.02 4.95
C LEU A 107 10.04 -3.66 5.83
N VAL A 108 10.96 -2.82 5.34
CA VAL A 108 12.10 -2.35 6.12
C VAL A 108 11.62 -1.54 7.32
N VAL A 109 10.71 -0.58 7.11
CA VAL A 109 10.16 0.23 8.21
C VAL A 109 9.38 -0.63 9.21
N TYR A 110 8.58 -1.59 8.75
CA TYR A 110 7.85 -2.51 9.64
C TYR A 110 8.77 -3.44 10.44
N SER A 111 10.02 -3.63 9.99
CA SER A 111 11.01 -4.43 10.69
C SER A 111 11.69 -3.67 11.84
N ASN A 112 11.68 -2.32 11.82
CA ASN A 112 12.32 -1.47 12.81
C ASN A 112 11.64 -1.56 14.19
N PRO A 113 12.42 -1.57 15.28
CA PRO A 113 11.88 -1.66 16.65
C PRO A 113 10.95 -0.49 17.00
N GLU A 114 11.34 0.74 16.63
CA GLU A 114 10.53 1.96 16.84
C GLU A 114 9.12 1.83 16.23
N THR A 115 9.02 1.25 15.04
CA THR A 115 7.72 1.06 14.36
C THR A 115 6.88 0.00 15.06
N LYS A 116 7.50 -1.06 15.57
CA LYS A 116 6.81 -2.11 16.35
C LYS A 116 6.28 -1.55 17.66
N GLU A 117 7.08 -0.74 18.35
CA GLU A 117 6.68 -0.06 19.58
C GLU A 117 5.53 0.92 19.34
N TYR A 118 5.59 1.70 18.25
CA TYR A 118 4.50 2.58 17.85
C TYR A 118 3.19 1.82 17.67
N PHE A 119 3.17 0.74 16.86
CA PHE A 119 1.96 -0.05 16.66
C PHE A 119 1.50 -0.78 17.93
N ALA A 120 2.42 -1.20 18.80
CA ALA A 120 2.07 -1.77 20.10
C ALA A 120 1.37 -0.76 21.01
N SER A 121 1.79 0.52 20.98
CA SER A 121 1.12 1.59 21.74
C SER A 121 -0.30 1.90 21.24
N LEU A 122 -0.57 1.67 19.95
CA LEU A 122 -1.90 1.82 19.35
C LEU A 122 -2.83 0.65 19.64
N ASN A 123 -2.29 -0.50 20.03
CA ASN A 123 -3.04 -1.70 20.36
C ASN A 123 -2.65 -2.24 21.75
N PRO A 124 -2.98 -1.51 22.83
CA PRO A 124 -2.81 -2.04 24.18
C PRO A 124 -3.69 -3.28 24.31
N GLN A 125 -3.05 -4.45 24.44
CA GLN A 125 -3.73 -5.70 24.75
C GLN A 125 -4.23 -5.70 26.19
#